data_AF-A0A9X3D085-F1
#
_entry.id   AF-A0A9X3D085-F1
#
_cell.length_a   1.000
_cell.length_b   1.000
_cell.length_c   1.000
_cell.angle_alpha   90.00
_cell.angle_beta   90.00
_cell.angle_gamma   90.00
#
_symmetry.space_group_name_H-M   'P 1'
#
loop_
_entity.id
_entity.type
_entity.pdbx_description
1 polymer ?
#
loop_
_entity_poly.entity_id
_entity_poly.type
_entity_poly.pdbx_seq_one_letter_code
_entity_poly.pdbx_strand_id
1 'polypeptide(L)'
;SFVQSDQIWNLVLSCNKCNTSKSDKLPKRDYLEFIIERNHELNDKKEDQVVTNWMENYKSKKMIMLYDYSIKNGFDTIWTPS
;
A
#
# COMPACT_ATOMS: atom_id res chain seq x y z
N SER A 1 -16.15 -1.36 7.30
CA SER A 1 -15.01 -1.81 6.48
C SER A 1 -14.36 -0.58 5.87
N PHE A 2 -13.06 -0.34 6.12
CA PHE A 2 -12.43 0.96 5.84
C PHE A 2 -11.97 1.12 4.38
N VAL A 3 -11.70 0.02 3.65
CA VAL A 3 -11.52 0.02 2.19
C VAL A 3 -12.12 -1.27 1.64
N GLN A 4 -13.18 -1.14 0.85
CA GLN A 4 -13.87 -2.27 0.22
C GLN A 4 -13.32 -2.53 -1.19
N SER A 5 -12.00 -2.57 -1.35
CA SER A 5 -11.38 -2.91 -2.63
C SER A 5 -10.10 -3.71 -2.42
N ASP A 6 -10.18 -5.02 -2.60
CA ASP A 6 -9.05 -5.95 -2.58
C ASP A 6 -8.28 -5.90 -3.91
N GLN A 7 -7.75 -4.71 -4.22
CA GLN A 7 -6.93 -4.53 -5.41
C GLN A 7 -5.49 -5.01 -5.13
N ILE A 8 -4.91 -5.76 -6.06
CA ILE A 8 -3.57 -6.37 -5.91
C ILE A 8 -2.50 -5.30 -5.61
N TRP A 9 -2.60 -4.10 -6.21
CA TRP A 9 -1.66 -3.00 -5.97
C TRP A 9 -1.63 -2.50 -4.51
N ASN A 10 -2.63 -2.87 -3.70
CA ASN A 10 -2.73 -2.54 -2.27
C ASN A 10 -2.29 -3.69 -1.35
N LEU A 11 -1.78 -4.80 -1.89
CA LEU A 11 -1.28 -5.94 -1.14
C LEU A 11 0.25 -6.00 -1.19
N VAL A 12 0.87 -6.35 -0.06
CA VAL A 12 2.32 -6.55 0.05
C VAL A 12 2.62 -7.93 0.63
N LEU A 13 3.64 -8.58 0.09
CA LEU A 13 4.15 -9.82 0.66
C LEU A 13 4.78 -9.53 2.02
N SER A 14 4.46 -10.34 3.03
CA SER A 14 5.09 -10.23 4.35
C SER A 14 5.20 -11.58 5.04
N CYS A 15 6.22 -11.74 5.88
CA CYS A 15 6.38 -12.92 6.70
C CYS A 15 5.26 -13.03 7.74
N ASN A 16 4.96 -14.23 8.26
CA ASN A 16 3.87 -14.41 9.24
C ASN A 16 4.04 -13.50 10.47
N LYS A 17 5.22 -13.52 11.12
CA LYS A 17 5.55 -12.62 12.24
C LYS A 17 5.40 -11.13 11.87
N CYS A 18 5.81 -10.78 10.66
CA CYS A 18 5.78 -9.42 10.13
C CYS A 18 4.34 -8.93 9.89
N ASN A 19 3.46 -9.82 9.42
CA ASN A 19 2.06 -9.53 9.16
C ASN A 19 1.31 -9.32 10.48
N THR A 20 1.55 -10.21 11.45
CA THR A 20 0.99 -10.08 12.81
C THR A 20 1.52 -8.85 13.53
N SER A 21 2.79 -8.48 13.33
CA SER A 21 3.36 -7.26 13.91
C SER A 21 2.72 -5.98 13.33
N LYS A 22 2.39 -5.97 12.03
CA LYS A 22 1.65 -4.89 11.36
C LYS A 22 0.24 -4.78 11.90
N SER A 23 -0.52 -5.88 11.91
CA SER A 23 -1.91 -5.94 12.40
C SER A 23 -2.76 -4.75 11.93
N ASP A 24 -3.26 -3.94 12.86
CA ASP A 24 -4.06 -2.73 12.67
C ASP A 24 -3.24 -1.42 12.65
N LYS A 25 -1.91 -1.51 12.74
CA LYS A 25 -1.02 -0.34 12.76
C LYS A 25 -0.73 0.15 11.36
N LEU A 26 -0.51 1.46 11.23
CA LEU A 26 -0.06 2.05 9.97
C LEU A 26 1.45 1.92 9.81
N PRO A 27 1.97 1.53 8.65
CA PRO A 27 3.41 1.56 8.43
C PRO A 27 3.94 3.00 8.52
N LYS A 28 5.21 3.16 8.89
CA LYS A 28 5.91 4.44 8.75
C LYS A 28 5.78 4.96 7.31
N ARG A 29 5.57 6.27 7.16
CA ARG A 29 5.30 6.94 5.86
C ARG A 29 6.34 6.64 4.79
N ASP A 30 7.60 6.50 5.15
CA ASP A 30 8.68 6.15 4.22
C ASP A 30 8.39 4.84 3.44
N TYR A 31 7.69 3.87 4.05
CA TYR A 31 7.27 2.65 3.37
C TYR A 31 6.16 2.88 2.35
N LEU A 32 5.25 3.81 2.61
CA LEU A 32 4.24 4.24 1.63
C LEU A 32 4.92 4.90 0.44
N GLU A 33 5.89 5.79 0.69
CA GLU A 33 6.66 6.48 -0.34
C GLU A 33 7.43 5.48 -1.22
N PHE A 34 8.09 4.49 -0.61
CA PHE A 34 8.75 3.40 -1.32
C PHE A 34 7.80 2.58 -2.21
N ILE A 35 6.59 2.25 -1.73
CA ILE A 35 5.59 1.52 -2.52
C ILE A 35 5.12 2.37 -3.71
N ILE A 36 4.93 3.67 -3.51
CA ILE A 36 4.52 4.59 -4.58
C ILE A 36 5.59 4.67 -5.67
N GLU A 37 6.86 4.82 -5.29
CA GLU A 37 7.98 4.86 -6.23
C GLU A 37 8.09 3.55 -7.03
N ARG A 38 8.07 2.40 -6.36
CA ARG A 38 8.05 1.10 -7.03
C ARG A 38 6.86 0.95 -8.00
N ASN A 39 5.68 1.36 -7.59
CA ASN A 39 4.48 1.27 -8.42
C ASN A 39 4.55 2.22 -9.63
N HIS A 40 5.22 3.38 -9.50
CA HIS A 40 5.49 4.27 -10.62
C HIS A 40 6.35 3.56 -11.67
N GLU A 41 7.46 2.93 -11.26
CA GLU A 41 8.31 2.18 -12.18
C GLU A 41 7.57 1.03 -12.89
N LEU A 42 6.71 0.30 -12.15
CA LEU A 42 5.91 -0.79 -12.73
C LEU A 42 4.88 -0.28 -13.75
N ASN A 43 4.30 0.89 -13.50
CA ASN A 43 3.33 1.50 -14.40
C ASN A 43 3.98 2.09 -15.66
N ASP A 44 5.25 2.49 -15.57
CA ASP A 44 6.03 3.00 -16.70
C ASP A 44 6.55 1.87 -17.61
N LYS A 45 6.99 0.75 -17.01
CA LYS A 45 7.53 -0.42 -17.71
C LYS A 45 6.41 -1.29 -18.33
N LYS A 46 5.52 -0.73 -19.16
CA LYS A 46 4.34 -1.37 -19.81
C LYS A 46 4.65 -2.58 -20.73
N GLU A 47 5.75 -3.25 -20.53
CA GLU A 47 6.25 -4.41 -21.26
C GLU A 47 5.44 -5.68 -20.94
N ASP A 48 4.78 -5.74 -19.77
CA ASP A 48 3.96 -6.87 -19.33
C ASP A 48 2.45 -6.50 -19.25
N GLN A 49 1.63 -7.20 -20.03
CA GLN A 49 0.18 -7.00 -20.08
C GLN A 49 -0.51 -7.37 -18.76
N VAL A 50 -0.02 -8.37 -18.04
CA VAL A 50 -0.57 -8.79 -16.73
C VAL A 50 -0.34 -7.69 -15.71
N VAL A 51 0.88 -7.14 -15.65
CA VAL A 51 1.21 -6.01 -14.77
C VAL A 51 0.36 -4.79 -15.14
N THR A 52 0.22 -4.50 -16.43
CA THR A 52 -0.64 -3.41 -16.92
C THR A 52 -2.08 -3.55 -16.44
N ASN A 53 -2.65 -4.75 -16.52
CA ASN A 53 -4.01 -5.03 -16.04
C ASN A 53 -4.14 -4.84 -14.52
N TRP A 54 -3.15 -5.27 -13.73
CA TRP A 54 -3.15 -5.06 -12.28
C TRP A 54 -3.03 -3.58 -11.89
N MET A 55 -2.38 -2.79 -12.74
CA MET A 55 -2.13 -1.37 -12.50
C MET A 55 -3.20 -0.44 -13.10
N GLU A 56 -4.18 -0.96 -13.87
CA GLU A 56 -5.21 -0.18 -14.57
C GLU A 56 -5.92 0.85 -13.66
N ASN A 57 -6.28 0.42 -12.44
CA ASN A 57 -6.98 1.24 -11.45
C ASN A 57 -6.06 1.86 -10.40
N TYR A 58 -4.75 1.70 -10.53
CA TYR A 58 -3.79 2.26 -9.59
C TYR A 58 -3.76 3.80 -9.70
N LYS A 59 -3.81 4.46 -8.54
CA LYS A 59 -3.62 5.92 -8.39
C LYS A 59 -2.83 6.18 -7.11
N SER A 60 -1.59 6.67 -7.22
CA SER A 60 -0.74 6.99 -6.06
C SER A 60 -1.44 7.94 -5.07
N LYS A 61 -2.14 8.97 -5.57
CA LYS A 61 -2.95 9.88 -4.75
C LYS A 61 -4.00 9.17 -3.89
N LYS A 62 -4.61 8.08 -4.39
CA LYS A 62 -5.58 7.30 -3.62
C LYS A 62 -4.90 6.61 -2.43
N MET A 63 -3.69 6.07 -2.62
CA MET A 63 -2.93 5.47 -1.51
C MET A 63 -2.58 6.49 -0.43
N ILE A 64 -2.11 7.68 -0.81
CA ILE A 64 -1.80 8.77 0.13
C ILE A 64 -3.07 9.18 0.88
N MET A 65 -4.17 9.39 0.16
CA MET A 65 -5.45 9.76 0.76
C MET A 65 -5.94 8.70 1.76
N LEU A 66 -5.83 7.41 1.43
CA LEU A 66 -6.21 6.32 2.32
C LEU A 66 -5.35 6.31 3.59
N TYR A 67 -4.04 6.49 3.45
CA TYR A 67 -3.12 6.57 4.58
C TYR A 67 -3.48 7.73 5.52
N ASP A 68 -3.61 8.94 4.98
CA ASP A 68 -3.94 10.14 5.77
C ASP A 68 -5.34 10.03 6.39
N TYR A 69 -6.28 9.42 5.68
CA TYR A 69 -7.63 9.17 6.20
C TYR A 69 -7.60 8.15 7.34
N SER A 70 -6.75 7.12 7.29
CA SER A 70 -6.61 6.15 8.40
C SER A 70 -6.18 6.85 9.69
N ILE A 71 -5.18 7.74 9.62
CA ILE A 71 -4.71 8.52 10.76
C ILE A 71 -5.87 9.35 11.35
N LYS A 72 -6.62 10.05 10.49
CA LYS A 72 -7.78 10.86 10.91
C LYS A 72 -8.89 10.04 11.57
N ASN A 73 -8.98 8.74 11.26
CA ASN A 73 -9.96 7.82 11.86
C ASN A 73 -9.42 7.05 13.08
N GLY A 74 -8.27 7.46 13.63
CA GLY A 74 -7.73 6.90 14.88
C GLY A 74 -6.78 5.72 14.70
N PHE A 75 -6.37 5.39 13.47
CA PHE A 75 -5.24 4.47 13.23
C PHE A 75 -3.92 5.26 13.27
N ASP A 76 -3.55 5.78 14.43
CA ASP A 76 -2.38 6.65 14.62
C ASP A 76 -1.13 5.92 15.15
N THR A 77 -1.26 4.62 15.46
CA THR A 77 -0.13 3.79 15.87
C THR A 77 0.76 3.48 14.66
N ILE A 78 2.00 3.97 14.70
CA ILE A 78 2.99 3.75 13.62
C ILE A 78 3.78 2.47 13.84
N TRP A 79 3.82 1.63 12.80
CA TRP A 79 4.55 0.39 12.72
C TRP A 79 5.91 0.56 12.04
N THR A 80 6.91 -0.07 12.63
CA THR A 80 8.22 -0.34 12.03
C THR A 80 8.57 -1.82 12.28
N PRO A 81 9.29 -2.49 11.34
CA PRO A 81 9.75 -3.85 11.55
C PRO A 81 10.69 -3.93 12.77
N SER A 82 10.55 -5.00 13.55
CA SER A 82 11.34 -5.32 14.75
C SER A 82 11.97 -6.70 14.66
#